data_AF-A0A2G6UN85-F1
#
_entry.id   AF-A0A2G6UN85-F1
#
_cell.length_a   1.000
_cell.length_b   1.000
_cell.length_c   1.000
_cell.angle_alpha   90.00
_cell.angle_beta   90.00
_cell.angle_gamma   90.00
#
_symmetry.space_group_name_H-M   'P 1'
#
loop_
_entity.id
_entity.type
_entity.pdbx_description
1 polymer ?
#
loop_
_entity_poly.entity_id
_entity_poly.type
_entity_poly.pdbx_seq_one_letter_code
_entity_poly.pdbx_strand_id
1 'polypeptide(L)'
;MIKIENYDNKIVEIEKIQSTYIILKMDNKLFRFDLKNKKEAFLKQKESGKLTFYEDHPLLINHNESNLEVFINSKPENLEMFINDLKNSIDEITKGWRNWKDYIEINTGIHYQLFLQNVQKGSGKILKAPFSVIENIEKICDQHHVKIKYFGEKVMTPHQLIMINNQFVIAEKFNFI
;
A
#
# COMPACT_ATOMS: atom_id res chain seq x y z
N MET A 1 -16.27 -17.42 -19.20
CA MET A 1 -15.72 -16.05 -19.32
C MET A 1 -14.26 -16.10 -18.90
N ILE A 2 -13.35 -15.59 -19.72
CA ILE A 2 -11.91 -15.61 -19.39
C ILE A 2 -11.65 -14.55 -18.32
N LYS A 3 -10.97 -14.93 -17.24
CA LYS A 3 -10.58 -14.04 -16.14
C LYS A 3 -9.07 -14.12 -15.92
N ILE A 4 -8.47 -13.03 -15.44
CA ILE A 4 -7.01 -13.00 -15.23
C ILE A 4 -6.56 -14.00 -14.14
N GLU A 5 -7.39 -14.23 -13.13
CA GLU A 5 -7.16 -15.22 -12.05
C GLU A 5 -7.04 -16.66 -12.59
N ASN A 6 -7.60 -16.96 -13.77
CA ASN A 6 -7.48 -18.29 -14.40
C ASN A 6 -6.06 -18.55 -14.93
N TYR A 7 -5.21 -17.53 -14.98
CA TYR A 7 -3.82 -17.61 -15.41
C TYR A 7 -2.84 -17.51 -14.24
N ASP A 8 -3.34 -17.61 -13.01
CA ASP A 8 -2.50 -17.62 -11.82
C ASP A 8 -1.44 -18.72 -11.91
N ASN A 9 -0.22 -18.39 -11.50
CA ASN A 9 0.98 -19.20 -11.59
C ASN A 9 1.49 -19.55 -13.00
N LYS A 10 0.91 -19.01 -14.08
CA LYS A 10 1.42 -19.24 -15.44
C LYS A 10 2.60 -18.33 -15.76
N ILE A 11 3.50 -18.81 -16.63
CA ILE A 11 4.54 -17.98 -17.23
C ILE A 11 3.92 -17.13 -18.33
N VAL A 12 4.10 -15.82 -18.23
CA VAL A 12 3.55 -14.83 -19.15
C VAL A 12 4.67 -13.89 -19.59
N GLU A 13 4.59 -13.38 -20.81
CA GLU A 13 5.45 -12.29 -21.30
C GLU A 13 4.62 -11.02 -21.45
N ILE A 14 5.16 -9.88 -20.98
CA ILE A 14 4.50 -8.58 -21.12
C ILE A 14 4.77 -8.02 -22.52
N GLU A 15 3.93 -8.36 -23.47
CA GLU A 15 4.05 -7.93 -24.87
C GLU A 15 3.89 -6.40 -25.01
N LYS A 16 2.87 -5.84 -24.35
CA LYS A 16 2.57 -4.40 -24.43
C LYS A 16 1.90 -3.90 -23.15
N ILE A 17 2.29 -2.70 -22.73
CA ILE A 17 1.66 -1.98 -21.61
C ILE A 17 1.19 -0.62 -22.14
N GLN A 18 -0.02 -0.23 -21.77
CA GLN A 18 -0.59 1.10 -21.98
C GLN A 18 -1.22 1.62 -20.69
N SER A 19 -1.69 2.87 -20.72
CA SER A 19 -2.33 3.48 -19.56
C SER A 19 -3.59 2.73 -19.12
N THR A 20 -4.34 2.15 -20.07
CA THR A 20 -5.67 1.53 -19.88
C THR A 20 -5.71 0.02 -20.09
N TYR A 21 -4.64 -0.61 -20.58
CA TYR A 21 -4.62 -2.06 -20.83
C TYR A 21 -3.21 -2.64 -20.76
N ILE A 22 -3.15 -3.96 -20.59
CA ILE A 22 -1.95 -4.79 -20.73
C ILE A 22 -2.22 -5.92 -21.73
N ILE A 23 -1.23 -6.26 -22.55
CA ILE A 23 -1.25 -7.44 -23.42
C ILE A 23 -0.22 -8.42 -22.88
N LEU A 24 -0.68 -9.61 -22.52
CA LEU A 24 0.13 -10.71 -22.05
C LEU A 24 0.19 -11.79 -23.11
N LYS A 25 1.40 -12.32 -23.36
CA LYS A 25 1.62 -13.45 -24.23
C LYS A 25 1.79 -14.71 -23.39
N MET A 26 0.99 -15.73 -23.68
CA MET A 26 0.94 -17.01 -22.97
C MET A 26 0.68 -18.12 -23.99
N ASP A 27 1.47 -19.19 -23.99
CA ASP A 27 1.31 -20.30 -24.94
C ASP A 27 1.23 -19.83 -26.42
N ASN A 28 2.08 -18.86 -26.80
CA ASN A 28 2.09 -18.17 -28.11
C ASN A 28 0.79 -17.46 -28.51
N LYS A 29 -0.13 -17.23 -27.56
CA LYS A 29 -1.36 -16.45 -27.76
C LYS A 29 -1.28 -15.13 -27.01
N LEU A 30 -1.88 -14.09 -27.59
CA LEU A 30 -1.97 -12.76 -26.98
C LEU A 30 -3.33 -12.61 -26.29
N PHE A 31 -3.30 -12.14 -25.05
CA PHE A 31 -4.48 -11.88 -24.24
C PHE A 31 -4.44 -10.42 -23.79
N ARG A 32 -5.50 -9.68 -24.09
CA ARG A 32 -5.65 -8.28 -23.66
C ARG A 32 -6.48 -8.22 -22.39
N PHE A 33 -5.98 -7.50 -21.41
CA PHE A 33 -6.70 -7.16 -20.19
C PHE A 33 -6.78 -5.65 -20.04
N ASP A 34 -8.01 -5.13 -20.04
CA ASP A 34 -8.28 -3.73 -19.76
C ASP A 34 -8.23 -3.47 -18.24
N LEU A 35 -7.59 -2.36 -17.87
CA LEU A 35 -7.31 -1.93 -16.50
C LEU A 35 -8.38 -0.93 -16.06
N LYS A 36 -9.45 -1.40 -15.41
CA LYS A 36 -10.50 -0.50 -14.90
C LYS A 36 -9.94 0.31 -13.74
N ASN A 37 -9.99 1.64 -13.85
CA ASN A 37 -9.55 2.57 -12.80
C ASN A 37 -8.16 2.24 -12.23
N LYS A 38 -7.18 2.05 -13.12
CA LYS A 38 -5.78 1.78 -12.74
C LYS A 38 -5.28 2.79 -11.69
N LYS A 39 -4.65 2.29 -10.63
CA LYS A 39 -4.11 3.11 -9.53
C LYS A 39 -2.60 3.26 -9.60
N GLU A 40 -1.89 2.16 -9.76
CA GLU A 40 -0.43 2.12 -9.68
C GLU A 40 0.10 1.03 -10.61
N ALA A 41 1.24 1.27 -11.25
CA ALA A 41 1.89 0.27 -12.08
C ALA A 41 3.40 0.44 -12.07
N PHE A 42 4.12 -0.66 -11.89
CA PHE A 42 5.55 -0.78 -12.09
C PHE A 42 5.78 -1.98 -13.01
N LEU A 43 5.80 -1.73 -14.31
CA LEU A 43 5.93 -2.76 -15.35
C LEU A 43 6.96 -2.33 -16.41
N LYS A 44 7.66 -3.30 -16.96
CA LYS A 44 8.65 -3.21 -18.04
C LYS A 44 8.22 -4.17 -19.16
N GLN A 45 8.22 -3.66 -20.39
CA GLN A 45 7.83 -4.47 -21.56
C GLN A 45 8.88 -5.52 -21.86
N LYS A 46 8.45 -6.62 -22.51
CA LYS A 46 9.29 -7.76 -22.94
C LYS A 46 9.98 -8.51 -21.81
N GLU A 47 9.51 -8.33 -20.58
CA GLU A 47 9.89 -9.20 -19.47
C GLU A 47 8.89 -10.35 -19.35
N SER A 48 9.44 -11.55 -19.13
CA SER A 48 8.67 -12.75 -18.85
C SER A 48 8.76 -13.10 -17.37
N GLY A 49 7.67 -13.62 -16.82
CA GLY A 49 7.61 -13.96 -15.42
C GLY A 49 6.39 -14.77 -15.05
N LYS A 50 6.38 -15.21 -13.80
CA LYS A 50 5.23 -15.91 -13.24
C LYS A 50 4.16 -14.90 -12.88
N LEU A 51 2.98 -15.00 -13.51
CA LEU A 51 1.82 -14.21 -13.15
C LEU A 51 1.28 -14.72 -11.81
N THR A 52 1.04 -13.80 -10.88
CA THR A 52 0.32 -14.07 -9.64
C THR A 52 -0.78 -13.03 -9.47
N PHE A 53 -1.97 -13.47 -9.11
CA PHE A 53 -3.13 -12.60 -8.89
C PHE A 53 -3.44 -12.51 -7.39
N TYR A 54 -3.72 -11.30 -6.92
CA TYR A 54 -4.04 -11.03 -5.52
C TYR A 54 -5.24 -10.10 -5.40
N GLU A 55 -6.16 -10.45 -4.49
CA GLU A 55 -7.19 -9.54 -3.96
C GLU A 55 -6.84 -9.06 -2.54
N ASP A 56 -5.90 -9.75 -1.89
CA ASP A 56 -5.29 -9.38 -0.63
C ASP A 56 -3.76 -9.48 -0.75
N HIS A 57 -3.09 -8.35 -0.53
CA HIS A 57 -1.64 -8.23 -0.58
C HIS A 57 -1.23 -6.92 0.13
N PRO A 58 -0.12 -6.86 0.88
CA PRO A 58 0.28 -5.64 1.60
C PRO A 58 0.41 -4.39 0.73
N LEU A 59 0.76 -4.55 -0.55
CA LEU A 59 0.83 -3.45 -1.52
C LEU A 59 -0.54 -2.79 -1.77
N LEU A 60 -1.64 -3.54 -1.63
CA LEU A 60 -3.01 -3.06 -1.88
C LEU A 60 -3.52 -2.13 -0.77
N ILE A 61 -2.94 -2.16 0.43
CA ILE A 61 -3.42 -1.43 1.62
C ILE A 61 -3.66 0.07 1.36
N ASN A 62 -2.76 0.73 0.63
CA ASN A 62 -2.84 2.16 0.31
C ASN A 62 -3.96 2.52 -0.68
N HIS A 63 -4.50 1.53 -1.39
CA HIS A 63 -5.55 1.70 -2.40
C HIS A 63 -6.89 1.15 -1.91
N ASN A 64 -6.85 0.11 -1.08
CA ASN A 64 -8.03 -0.55 -0.56
C ASN A 64 -8.70 0.23 0.57
N GLU A 65 -7.96 1.04 1.29
CA GLU A 65 -8.42 1.72 2.49
C GLU A 65 -8.30 3.23 2.34
N SER A 66 -9.26 3.96 2.89
CA SER A 66 -9.11 5.39 3.12
C SER A 66 -8.01 5.68 4.15
N ASN A 67 -7.30 6.78 3.94
CA ASN A 67 -6.35 7.30 4.90
C ASN A 67 -7.06 8.11 5.99
N LEU A 68 -6.69 7.90 7.26
CA LEU A 68 -7.07 8.78 8.37
C LEU A 68 -5.87 9.62 8.81
N GLU A 69 -6.13 10.79 9.35
CA GLU A 69 -5.10 11.67 9.89
C GLU A 69 -4.93 11.44 11.39
N VAL A 70 -3.72 11.20 11.86
CA VAL A 70 -3.43 10.91 13.26
C VAL A 70 -2.66 12.04 13.93
N PHE A 71 -3.16 12.45 15.09
CA PHE A 71 -2.59 13.47 15.95
C PHE A 71 -2.17 12.85 17.28
N ILE A 72 -0.99 13.22 17.75
CA ILE A 72 -0.50 12.89 19.08
C ILE A 72 -0.94 13.98 20.07
N ASN A 73 -1.35 13.56 21.27
CA ASN A 73 -1.86 14.40 22.36
C ASN A 73 -1.17 14.16 23.71
N SER A 74 -0.15 13.30 23.75
CA SER A 74 0.80 13.20 24.86
C SER A 74 2.16 12.74 24.35
N LYS A 75 3.23 13.07 25.08
CA LYS A 75 4.59 12.67 24.70
C LYS A 75 4.89 11.23 25.17
N PRO A 76 5.67 10.45 24.41
CA PRO A 76 6.20 9.18 24.91
C PRO A 76 7.26 9.42 26.00
N GLU A 77 7.47 8.43 26.86
CA GLU A 77 8.56 8.46 27.85
C GLU A 77 9.93 8.31 27.18
N ASN A 78 10.03 7.42 26.20
CA ASN A 78 11.23 7.19 25.40
C ASN A 78 10.94 7.44 23.91
N LEU A 79 11.44 8.57 23.40
CA LEU A 79 11.21 9.00 22.02
C LEU A 79 11.76 8.01 20.98
N GLU A 80 13.00 7.55 21.16
CA GLU A 80 13.67 6.69 20.18
C GLU A 80 12.99 5.32 20.09
N MET A 81 12.66 4.75 21.25
CA MET A 81 11.96 3.47 21.33
C MET A 81 10.57 3.55 20.70
N PHE A 82 9.80 4.59 21.01
CA PHE A 82 8.49 4.82 20.41
C PHE A 82 8.53 4.91 18.89
N ILE A 83 9.49 5.67 18.33
CA ILE A 83 9.63 5.81 16.88
C ILE A 83 10.02 4.47 16.23
N ASN A 84 10.94 3.72 16.85
CA ASN A 84 11.36 2.42 16.34
C ASN A 84 10.20 1.41 16.34
N ASP A 85 9.40 1.39 17.40
CA ASP A 85 8.25 0.48 17.50
C ASP A 85 7.13 0.88 16.54
N LEU A 86 6.90 2.18 16.35
CA LEU A 86 5.96 2.68 15.34
C LEU A 86 6.39 2.28 13.93
N LYS A 87 7.68 2.39 13.61
CA LYS A 87 8.23 1.91 12.34
C LYS A 87 7.99 0.40 12.18
N ASN A 88 8.37 -0.39 13.17
CA ASN A 88 8.26 -1.85 13.10
C ASN A 88 6.79 -2.29 12.92
N SER A 89 5.86 -1.66 13.63
CA SER A 89 4.42 -1.91 13.51
C SER A 89 3.90 -1.66 12.08
N ILE A 90 4.39 -0.63 11.40
CA ILE A 90 4.05 -0.36 10.00
C ILE A 90 4.73 -1.38 9.07
N ASP A 91 6.00 -1.70 9.31
CA ASP A 91 6.75 -2.65 8.48
C ASP A 91 6.16 -4.07 8.61
N GLU A 92 5.61 -4.46 9.75
CA GLU A 92 4.93 -5.73 9.97
C GLU A 92 3.70 -5.92 9.08
N ILE A 93 2.84 -4.90 8.98
CA ILE A 93 1.63 -4.97 8.16
C ILE A 93 1.92 -4.80 6.67
N THR A 94 2.87 -3.92 6.33
CA THR A 94 3.23 -3.63 4.93
C THR A 94 4.24 -4.62 4.35
N LYS A 95 4.92 -5.40 5.19
CA LYS A 95 5.98 -6.37 4.82
C LYS A 95 7.06 -5.75 3.92
N GLY A 96 7.38 -4.47 4.13
CA GLY A 96 8.36 -3.72 3.34
C GLY A 96 7.91 -3.31 1.93
N TRP A 97 6.67 -3.60 1.53
CA TRP A 97 6.12 -3.17 0.23
C TRP A 97 5.79 -1.68 0.18
N ARG A 98 5.61 -1.05 1.35
CA ARG A 98 5.39 0.39 1.50
C ARG A 98 6.42 0.92 2.47
N ASN A 99 6.99 2.09 2.18
CA ASN A 99 7.94 2.72 3.07
C ASN A 99 7.17 3.45 4.17
N TRP A 100 7.41 3.10 5.43
CA TRP A 100 6.72 3.72 6.56
C TRP A 100 6.86 5.25 6.59
N LYS A 101 7.98 5.79 6.12
CA LYS A 101 8.20 7.24 6.05
C LYS A 101 7.23 7.92 5.11
N ASP A 102 6.69 7.24 4.11
CA ASP A 102 5.71 7.81 3.18
C ASP A 102 4.41 8.18 3.91
N TYR A 103 4.02 7.42 4.94
CA TYR A 103 2.86 7.75 5.79
C TYR A 103 3.08 9.01 6.63
N ILE A 104 4.32 9.45 6.79
CA ILE A 104 4.69 10.67 7.48
C ILE A 104 4.90 11.76 6.44
N GLU A 105 5.89 11.65 5.56
CA GLU A 105 6.34 12.75 4.73
C GLU A 105 5.43 13.03 3.55
N ILE A 106 5.08 11.99 2.79
CA ILE A 106 4.31 12.13 1.56
C ILE A 106 2.83 12.32 1.88
N ASN A 107 2.27 11.46 2.72
CA ASN A 107 0.84 11.44 2.95
C ASN A 107 0.37 12.61 3.81
N THR A 108 1.15 13.05 4.81
CA THR A 108 0.74 14.20 5.62
C THR A 108 1.16 15.53 5.05
N GLY A 109 2.23 15.56 4.24
CA GLY A 109 2.92 16.78 3.81
C GLY A 109 3.83 17.40 4.87
N ILE A 110 4.15 16.71 5.97
CA ILE A 110 5.09 17.18 7.01
C ILE A 110 6.48 16.58 6.80
N HIS A 111 7.54 17.36 6.94
CA HIS A 111 8.90 16.79 6.92
C HIS A 111 9.18 15.96 8.17
N TYR A 112 10.07 14.96 8.06
CA TYR A 112 10.44 14.09 9.18
C TYR A 112 10.88 14.85 10.44
N GLN A 113 11.55 15.99 10.31
CA GLN A 113 11.92 16.82 11.46
C GLN A 113 10.71 17.38 12.22
N LEU A 114 9.65 17.77 11.52
CA LEU A 114 8.43 18.25 12.17
C LEU A 114 7.69 17.10 12.85
N PHE A 115 7.70 15.91 12.26
CA PHE A 115 7.23 14.68 12.92
C PHE A 115 7.95 14.47 14.25
N LEU A 116 9.29 14.48 14.26
CA LEU A 116 10.07 14.34 15.50
C LEU A 116 9.71 15.38 16.55
N GLN A 117 9.57 16.64 16.14
CA GLN A 117 9.16 17.73 17.04
C GLN A 117 7.76 17.51 17.63
N ASN A 118 6.80 17.07 16.82
CA ASN A 118 5.44 16.81 17.28
C ASN A 118 5.41 15.66 18.29
N VAL A 119 6.16 14.57 18.03
CA VAL A 119 6.28 13.45 18.95
C VAL A 119 6.95 13.88 20.26
N GLN A 120 8.06 14.62 20.17
CA GLN A 120 8.80 15.12 21.34
C GLN A 120 7.94 16.06 22.21
N LYS A 121 7.15 16.93 21.59
CA LYS A 121 6.22 17.81 22.30
C LYS A 121 4.97 17.07 22.81
N GLY A 122 4.65 15.92 22.23
CA GLY A 122 3.40 15.21 22.50
C GLY A 122 2.18 15.93 21.94
N SER A 123 2.35 16.73 20.90
CA SER A 123 1.27 17.51 20.29
C SER A 123 1.52 17.71 18.80
N GLY A 124 0.52 17.38 17.99
CA GLY A 124 0.52 17.68 16.55
C GLY A 124 0.24 16.48 15.67
N LYS A 125 0.25 16.67 14.35
CA LYS A 125 0.06 15.59 13.36
C LYS A 125 1.31 14.72 13.31
N ILE A 126 1.15 13.40 13.30
CA ILE A 126 2.27 12.46 13.25
C ILE A 126 2.27 11.59 12.01
N LEU A 127 1.11 11.22 11.47
CA LEU A 127 1.01 10.42 10.24
C LEU A 127 -0.37 10.52 9.59
N LYS A 128 -0.45 10.06 8.35
CA LYS A 128 -1.68 9.85 7.59
C LYS A 128 -1.58 8.51 6.86
N ALA A 129 -2.38 7.54 7.27
CA ALA A 129 -2.24 6.15 6.83
C ALA A 129 -3.58 5.43 6.73
N PRO A 130 -3.63 4.29 6.02
CA PRO A 130 -4.77 3.37 6.01
C PRO A 130 -5.25 3.02 7.41
N PHE A 131 -6.55 2.77 7.58
CA PHE A 131 -7.10 2.56 8.92
C PHE A 131 -6.59 1.29 9.59
N SER A 132 -6.22 0.24 8.85
CA SER A 132 -5.60 -0.97 9.42
C SER A 132 -4.17 -0.73 9.90
N VAL A 133 -3.43 0.17 9.24
CA VAL A 133 -2.12 0.65 9.74
C VAL A 133 -2.32 1.40 11.06
N ILE A 134 -3.35 2.25 11.14
CA ILE A 134 -3.64 3.02 12.36
C ILE A 134 -4.04 2.11 13.52
N GLU A 135 -4.87 1.09 13.28
CA GLU A 135 -5.24 0.09 14.29
C GLU A 135 -4.02 -0.65 14.86
N ASN A 136 -2.95 -0.84 14.07
CA ASN A 136 -1.71 -1.39 14.59
C ASN A 136 -0.91 -0.38 15.42
N ILE A 137 -0.89 0.88 14.98
CA ILE A 137 -0.22 1.98 15.70
C ILE A 137 -0.90 2.29 17.03
N GLU A 138 -2.23 2.17 17.14
CA GLU A 138 -2.96 2.32 18.40
C GLU A 138 -2.40 1.42 19.49
N LYS A 139 -2.07 0.16 19.16
CA LYS A 139 -1.48 -0.79 20.12
C LYS A 139 -0.11 -0.32 20.59
N ILE A 140 0.71 0.22 19.70
CA ILE A 140 2.02 0.79 20.07
C ILE A 140 1.84 2.03 20.94
N CYS A 141 0.88 2.89 20.62
CA CYS A 141 0.55 4.05 21.43
C CYS A 141 0.13 3.64 22.85
N ASP A 142 -0.70 2.62 23.00
CA ASP A 142 -1.10 2.10 24.31
C ASP A 142 0.08 1.55 25.11
N GLN A 143 0.98 0.79 24.46
CA GLN A 143 2.22 0.27 25.07
C GLN A 143 3.14 1.37 25.60
N HIS A 144 3.20 2.51 24.90
CA HIS A 144 4.03 3.66 25.26
C HIS A 144 3.26 4.72 26.06
N HIS A 145 2.02 4.45 26.46
CA HIS A 145 1.13 5.39 27.17
C HIS A 145 0.94 6.73 26.43
N VAL A 146 0.99 6.69 25.10
CA VAL A 146 0.80 7.83 24.21
C VAL A 146 -0.67 7.94 23.82
N LYS A 147 -1.26 9.10 24.06
CA LYS A 147 -2.62 9.42 23.64
C LYS A 147 -2.61 9.92 22.22
N ILE A 148 -3.43 9.34 21.37
CA ILE A 148 -3.65 9.81 20.01
C ILE A 148 -5.12 10.15 19.75
N LYS A 149 -5.36 10.86 18.66
CA LYS A 149 -6.69 11.07 18.09
C LYS A 149 -6.57 11.00 16.58
N TYR A 150 -7.50 10.32 15.93
CA TYR A 150 -7.53 10.24 14.47
C TYR A 150 -8.82 10.84 13.90
N PHE A 151 -8.74 11.30 12.65
CA PHE A 151 -9.84 11.94 11.93
C PHE A 151 -9.95 11.40 10.50
N GLY A 152 -11.18 11.18 10.05
CA GLY A 152 -11.51 10.64 8.72
C GLY A 152 -12.56 9.52 8.83
N GLU A 153 -13.07 9.11 7.68
CA GLU A 153 -14.01 8.00 7.57
C GLU A 153 -13.28 6.73 7.14
N LYS A 154 -13.62 5.59 7.74
CA LYS A 154 -13.12 4.27 7.32
C LYS A 154 -13.92 3.80 6.10
N VAL A 155 -13.31 3.81 4.93
CA VAL A 155 -13.91 3.42 3.66
C VAL A 155 -13.04 2.36 3.00
N MET A 156 -13.67 1.30 2.52
CA MET A 156 -13.04 0.22 1.76
C MET A 156 -13.39 0.33 0.28
N THR A 157 -12.38 0.29 -0.58
CA THR A 157 -12.53 0.23 -2.04
C THR A 157 -11.70 -0.92 -2.59
N PRO A 158 -12.29 -2.09 -2.91
CA PRO A 158 -11.50 -3.25 -3.30
C PRO A 158 -10.76 -3.00 -4.63
N HIS A 159 -9.47 -3.29 -4.64
CA HIS A 159 -8.63 -3.34 -5.82
C HIS A 159 -8.01 -4.73 -5.96
N GLN A 160 -7.61 -5.02 -7.19
CA GLN A 160 -6.91 -6.22 -7.60
C GLN A 160 -5.47 -5.89 -7.97
N LEU A 161 -4.58 -6.83 -7.71
CA LEU A 161 -3.17 -6.75 -8.04
C LEU A 161 -2.81 -7.93 -8.94
N ILE A 162 -2.11 -7.67 -10.03
CA ILE A 162 -1.31 -8.70 -10.69
C ILE A 162 0.16 -8.41 -10.49
N MET A 163 0.91 -9.46 -10.24
CA MET A 163 2.35 -9.45 -10.17
C MET A 163 2.95 -10.36 -11.25
N ILE A 164 4.02 -9.91 -11.88
CA ILE A 164 4.82 -10.69 -12.82
C ILE A 164 6.26 -10.56 -12.33
N ASN A 165 6.73 -11.58 -11.61
CA ASN A 165 7.95 -11.49 -10.79
C ASN A 165 7.86 -10.30 -9.79
N ASN A 166 8.78 -9.33 -9.87
CA ASN A 166 8.83 -8.14 -9.00
C ASN A 166 8.13 -6.92 -9.62
N GLN A 167 7.40 -7.12 -10.72
CA GLN A 167 6.65 -6.08 -11.41
C GLN A 167 5.16 -6.21 -11.08
N PHE A 168 4.42 -5.12 -11.12
CA PHE A 168 3.01 -5.16 -10.73
C PHE A 168 2.15 -4.10 -11.41
N VAL A 169 0.84 -4.35 -11.40
CA VAL A 169 -0.18 -3.33 -11.62
C VAL A 169 -1.36 -3.53 -10.68
N ILE A 170 -1.87 -2.41 -10.17
CA ILE A 170 -3.05 -2.33 -9.30
C ILE A 170 -4.16 -1.60 -10.06
N ALA A 171 -5.34 -2.22 -10.09
CA ALA A 171 -6.54 -1.67 -10.71
C ALA A 171 -7.77 -2.10 -9.92
N GLU A 172 -8.90 -1.42 -10.08
CA GLU A 172 -10.16 -1.87 -9.49
C GLU A 172 -10.57 -3.23 -10.08
N LYS A 173 -10.31 -3.43 -11.38
CA LYS A 173 -10.61 -4.68 -12.07
C LYS A 173 -9.78 -4.90 -13.32
N PHE A 174 -9.47 -6.17 -13.61
CA PHE A 174 -8.91 -6.62 -14.89
C PHE A 174 -9.99 -7.27 -15.76
N ASN A 175 -10.35 -6.63 -16.88
CA ASN A 175 -11.37 -7.15 -17.78
C ASN A 175 -10.75 -7.78 -19.03
N PHE A 176 -11.10 -9.03 -19.32
CA PHE A 176 -10.69 -9.68 -20.55
C PHE A 176 -11.48 -9.15 -21.76
N ILE A 177 -10.78 -9.00 -22.90
CA ILE A 177 -11.37 -8.66 -24.22
C ILE A 177 -11.06 -9.76 -25.21
#